data_AF-A0A6B3FUB0-F1
#
_entry.id   AF-A0A6B3FUB0-F1
#
_cell.length_a   1.000
_cell.length_b   1.000
_cell.length_c   1.000
_cell.angle_alpha   90.00
_cell.angle_beta   90.00
_cell.angle_gamma   90.00
#
_symmetry.space_group_name_H-M   'P 1'
#
loop_
_entity.id
_entity.type
_entity.pdbx_description
1 polymer ?
#
loop_
_entity_poly.entity_id
_entity_poly.type
_entity_poly.pdbx_seq_one_letter_code
_entity_poly.pdbx_strand_id
1 'polypeptide(L)'
;WRHVFGRRLDCRAAVTVPDLRGVLAAVVAGAGFSVLPRYLCADELASGALVELYAPEDPPINTAYLVQRPGSAVNPQVARVRDLLIEAARAW
;
A
#
# COMPACT_ATOMS: atom_id res chain seq x y z
N TRP A 1 10.15 -7.88 -6.91
CA TRP A 1 11.28 -8.34 -7.75
C TRP A 1 11.12 -9.78 -8.22
N ARG A 2 11.07 -10.77 -7.30
CA ARG A 2 10.93 -12.19 -7.72
C ARG A 2 9.66 -12.49 -8.53
N HIS A 3 8.50 -12.03 -8.06
CA HIS A 3 7.22 -12.28 -8.72
C HIS A 3 7.18 -11.63 -10.11
N VAL A 4 7.49 -10.34 -10.19
CA VAL A 4 7.39 -9.55 -11.43
C VAL A 4 8.55 -9.79 -12.41
N PHE A 5 9.79 -9.98 -11.94
CA PHE A 5 10.99 -10.05 -12.78
C PHE A 5 11.69 -11.43 -12.77
N GLY A 6 11.13 -12.44 -12.11
CA GLY A 6 11.69 -13.79 -12.06
C GLY A 6 13.05 -13.94 -11.35
N ARG A 7 13.57 -12.87 -10.73
CA ARG A 7 14.92 -12.84 -10.13
C ARG A 7 14.95 -12.21 -8.75
N ARG A 8 16.01 -12.49 -7.99
CA ARG A 8 16.30 -11.77 -6.74
C ARG A 8 16.78 -10.36 -7.07
N LEU A 9 16.46 -9.40 -6.19
CA LEU A 9 17.12 -8.10 -6.22
C LEU A 9 18.55 -8.30 -5.70
N ASP A 10 19.55 -7.81 -6.44
CA ASP A 10 20.99 -7.97 -6.18
C ASP A 10 21.68 -6.64 -5.84
N CYS A 11 20.91 -5.58 -5.59
CA CYS A 11 21.42 -4.29 -5.12
C CYS A 11 21.02 -4.03 -3.65
N ARG A 12 21.70 -3.06 -3.03
CA ARG A 12 21.34 -2.53 -1.71
C ARG A 12 20.40 -1.34 -1.86
N ALA A 13 19.44 -1.22 -0.94
CA ALA A 13 18.63 -0.01 -0.85
C ALA A 13 19.53 1.19 -0.52
N ALA A 14 19.30 2.32 -1.20
CA ALA A 14 20.01 3.56 -0.92
C ALA A 14 19.59 4.20 0.41
N VAL A 15 18.31 4.05 0.78
CA VAL A 15 17.70 4.55 2.01
C VAL A 15 16.70 3.52 2.53
N THR A 16 16.58 3.41 3.85
CA THR A 16 15.54 2.62 4.53
C THR A 16 14.75 3.50 5.47
N VAL A 17 13.42 3.35 5.48
CA VAL A 17 12.48 4.09 6.33
C VAL A 17 11.48 3.12 6.96
N PRO A 18 10.89 3.45 8.12
CA PRO A 18 10.09 2.49 8.88
C PRO A 18 8.66 2.30 8.36
N ASP A 19 8.20 3.09 7.37
CA ASP A 19 6.85 3.01 6.84
C ASP A 19 6.73 3.50 5.38
N LEU A 20 5.64 3.12 4.71
CA LEU A 20 5.40 3.43 3.30
C LEU A 20 5.11 4.91 3.01
N ARG A 21 4.56 5.66 3.98
CA ARG A 21 4.35 7.12 3.81
C ARG A 21 5.69 7.84 3.82
N GLY A 22 6.63 7.39 4.64
CA GLY A 22 8.03 7.83 4.61
C GLY A 22 8.70 7.50 3.27
N VAL A 23 8.45 6.32 2.69
CA VAL A 23 8.98 5.96 1.36
C VAL A 23 8.42 6.92 0.30
N LEU A 24 7.10 7.15 0.31
CA LEU A 24 6.45 8.07 -0.61
C LEU A 24 7.06 9.47 -0.53
N ALA A 25 7.16 10.04 0.68
CA ALA A 25 7.74 11.35 0.90
C ALA A 25 9.20 11.43 0.40
N ALA A 26 10.00 10.39 0.64
CA ALA A 26 11.39 10.35 0.17
C ALA A 26 11.49 10.34 -1.36
N VAL A 27 10.65 9.55 -2.03
CA VAL A 27 10.64 9.46 -3.51
C VAL A 27 10.16 10.79 -4.12
N VAL A 28 9.11 11.40 -3.57
CA VAL A 28 8.64 12.74 -4.00
C VAL A 28 9.73 13.80 -3.80
N ALA A 29 10.54 13.68 -2.75
CA ALA A 29 11.68 14.56 -2.51
C ALA A 29 12.92 14.25 -3.38
N GLY A 30 12.84 13.29 -4.31
CA GLY A 30 13.91 12.96 -5.26
C GLY A 30 14.92 11.94 -4.75
N ALA A 31 14.62 11.16 -3.72
CA ALA A 31 15.55 10.14 -3.19
C ALA A 31 15.73 8.91 -4.10
N GLY A 32 15.05 8.85 -5.25
CA GLY A 32 15.17 7.77 -6.23
C GLY A 32 13.81 7.21 -6.64
N PHE A 33 13.69 5.88 -6.70
CA PHE A 33 12.47 5.18 -7.06
C PHE A 33 12.12 4.10 -6.03
N SER A 34 10.86 3.68 -5.99
CA SER A 34 10.40 2.60 -5.12
C SER A 34 9.17 1.89 -5.71
N VAL A 35 8.70 0.85 -5.04
CA VAL A 35 7.42 0.18 -5.30
C VAL A 35 6.45 0.59 -4.21
N LEU A 36 5.34 1.21 -4.58
CA LEU A 36 4.31 1.70 -3.67
C LEU A 36 2.93 1.15 -4.06
N PRO A 37 2.04 0.88 -3.08
CA PRO A 37 0.65 0.57 -3.38
C PRO A 37 -0.05 1.77 -4.03
N ARG A 38 -0.82 1.54 -5.10
CA ARG A 38 -1.47 2.62 -5.87
C ARG A 38 -2.37 3.50 -5.01
N TYR A 39 -3.11 2.93 -4.05
CA TYR A 39 -3.96 3.68 -3.13
C TYR A 39 -3.19 4.70 -2.28
N LEU A 40 -1.88 4.51 -2.11
CA LEU A 40 -1.05 5.38 -1.28
C LEU A 40 -0.48 6.56 -2.07
N CYS A 41 -0.30 6.42 -3.38
CA CYS A 41 0.39 7.40 -4.23
C CYS A 41 -0.45 7.92 -5.41
N ALA A 42 -1.77 7.72 -5.36
CA ALA A 42 -2.68 8.09 -6.45
C ALA A 42 -2.65 9.61 -6.73
N ASP A 43 -2.62 10.42 -5.67
CA ASP A 43 -2.63 11.88 -5.79
C ASP A 43 -1.30 12.42 -6.35
N GLU A 44 -0.17 11.84 -5.94
CA GLU A 44 1.15 12.20 -6.47
C GLU A 44 1.33 11.77 -7.92
N LEU A 45 0.75 10.63 -8.32
CA LEU A 45 0.68 10.25 -9.73
C LEU A 45 -0.22 11.19 -10.54
N ALA A 46 -1.40 11.56 -10.00
CA ALA A 46 -2.35 12.45 -10.69
C ALA A 46 -1.80 13.87 -10.86
N SER A 47 -1.05 14.36 -9.88
CA SER A 47 -0.39 15.68 -9.94
C SER A 47 0.90 15.68 -10.78
N GLY A 48 1.44 14.51 -11.13
CA GLY A 48 2.73 14.37 -11.80
C GLY A 48 3.95 14.56 -10.88
N ALA A 49 3.74 14.67 -9.56
CA ALA A 49 4.83 14.64 -8.58
C ALA A 49 5.56 13.30 -8.57
N LEU A 50 4.87 12.22 -8.92
CA LEU A 50 5.43 10.92 -9.25
C LEU A 50 5.07 10.52 -10.68
N VAL A 51 5.92 9.68 -11.26
CA VAL A 51 5.67 9.03 -12.55
C VAL A 51 5.78 7.52 -12.37
N GLU A 52 4.85 6.79 -12.97
CA GLU A 52 4.89 5.34 -13.00
C GLU A 52 6.01 4.87 -13.93
N LEU A 53 6.99 4.14 -13.37
CA LEU A 53 8.12 3.61 -14.14
C LEU A 53 7.80 2.27 -14.82
N TYR A 54 6.91 1.48 -14.22
CA TYR A 54 6.57 0.15 -14.71
C TYR A 54 5.22 -0.33 -14.15
N ALA A 55 4.31 -0.70 -15.04
CA ALA A 55 3.04 -1.36 -14.74
C ALA A 55 3.12 -2.85 -15.11
N PRO A 56 3.30 -3.77 -14.15
CA PRO A 56 3.30 -5.20 -14.44
C PRO A 56 1.90 -5.67 -14.89
N GLU A 57 1.86 -6.65 -15.79
CA GLU A 57 0.62 -7.34 -16.17
C GLU A 57 -0.03 -8.04 -14.97
N ASP A 58 0.80 -8.65 -14.11
CA ASP A 58 0.40 -9.26 -12.84
C ASP A 58 1.06 -8.53 -11.66
N PRO A 59 0.36 -7.56 -11.04
CA PRO A 59 0.88 -6.84 -9.88
C PRO A 59 0.83 -7.70 -8.61
N PRO A 60 1.82 -7.58 -7.70
CA PRO A 60 1.76 -8.25 -6.41
C PRO A 60 0.50 -7.87 -5.64
N ILE A 61 -0.25 -8.88 -5.19
CA ILE A 61 -1.48 -8.68 -4.43
C ILE A 61 -1.15 -8.31 -2.98
N ASN A 62 -1.81 -7.28 -2.46
CA ASN A 62 -1.84 -6.97 -1.04
C ASN A 62 -3.25 -7.25 -0.49
N THR A 63 -3.43 -8.41 0.15
CA THR A 63 -4.73 -8.80 0.73
C THR A 63 -4.91 -8.16 2.11
N ALA A 64 -5.92 -7.30 2.25
CA ALA A 64 -6.31 -6.72 3.53
C ALA A 64 -7.33 -7.64 4.24
N TYR A 65 -7.22 -7.74 5.56
CA TYR A 65 -8.15 -8.47 6.42
C TYR A 65 -8.73 -7.55 7.48
N LEU A 66 -10.04 -7.64 7.72
CA LEU A 66 -10.70 -7.01 8.85
C LEU A 66 -10.79 -8.02 10.00
N VAL A 67 -10.19 -7.70 11.15
CA VAL A 67 -10.08 -8.62 12.29
C VAL A 67 -10.68 -7.99 13.54
N GLN A 68 -11.43 -8.78 14.31
CA GLN A 68 -11.98 -8.40 15.61
C GLN A 68 -11.55 -9.40 16.68
N ARG A 69 -11.32 -8.93 17.91
CA ARG A 69 -11.02 -9.80 19.06
C ARG A 69 -12.21 -10.76 19.34
N PRO A 70 -11.97 -12.08 19.45
CA PRO A 70 -12.99 -13.02 19.89
C PRO A 70 -13.50 -12.69 21.30
N GLY A 71 -14.81 -12.82 21.53
CA GLY A 71 -15.40 -12.77 22.89
C GLY A 71 -15.41 -11.40 23.58
N SER A 72 -15.17 -10.27 22.89
CA SER A 72 -15.45 -8.97 23.51
C SER A 72 -16.96 -8.84 23.73
N ALA A 73 -17.37 -8.26 24.86
CA ALA A 73 -18.74 -7.77 25.00
C ALA A 73 -19.10 -6.95 23.75
N VAL A 74 -20.30 -7.15 23.20
CA VAL A 74 -20.73 -6.51 21.96
C VAL A 74 -20.77 -5.01 22.19
N ASN A 75 -19.71 -4.32 21.78
CA ASN A 75 -19.73 -2.87 21.69
C ASN A 75 -20.45 -2.52 20.39
N PRO A 76 -21.66 -1.94 20.43
CA PRO A 76 -22.43 -1.65 19.24
C PRO A 76 -21.70 -0.67 18.30
N GLN A 77 -20.82 0.19 18.82
CA GLN A 77 -20.00 1.08 18.00
C GLN A 77 -18.94 0.31 17.19
N VAL A 78 -18.35 -0.74 17.77
CA VAL A 78 -17.39 -1.59 17.03
C VAL A 78 -18.08 -2.35 15.91
N ALA A 79 -19.28 -2.89 16.17
CA ALA A 79 -20.09 -3.54 15.13
C ALA A 79 -20.46 -2.55 14.02
N ARG A 80 -20.85 -1.31 14.38
CA ARG A 80 -21.18 -0.28 13.40
C ARG A 80 -19.99 0.08 12.51
N VAL A 81 -18.79 0.26 13.08
CA VAL A 81 -17.57 0.54 12.31
C VAL A 81 -17.21 -0.63 11.41
N ARG A 82 -17.30 -1.87 11.90
CA ARG A 82 -17.08 -3.09 11.09
C ARG A 82 -17.98 -3.09 9.86
N ASP A 83 -19.28 -2.87 10.04
CA ASP A 83 -20.24 -2.91 8.93
C ASP A 83 -19.98 -1.79 7.91
N LEU A 84 -19.61 -0.60 8.38
CA LEU A 84 -19.21 0.52 7.51
C LEU A 84 -17.93 0.20 6.72
N LEU A 85 -16.93 -0.42 7.35
CA LEU A 85 -15.70 -0.84 6.68
C LEU A 85 -15.97 -1.92 5.61
N ILE A 86 -16.83 -2.89 5.91
CA ILE A 86 -17.23 -3.93 4.95
C ILE A 86 -17.96 -3.32 3.74
N GLU A 87 -18.86 -2.36 3.97
CA GLU A 87 -19.57 -1.70 2.87
C GLU A 87 -18.61 -0.87 2.01
N ALA A 88 -17.75 -0.06 2.64
CA ALA A 88 -16.76 0.74 1.93
C ALA A 88 -15.78 -0.14 1.12
N ALA A 89 -15.41 -1.30 1.66
CA ALA A 89 -14.47 -2.22 1.03
C ALA A 89 -14.93 -2.79 -0.31
N ARG A 90 -16.22 -2.70 -0.63
CA ARG A 90 -16.75 -3.11 -1.95
C ARG A 90 -16.29 -2.19 -3.09
N ALA A 91 -15.82 -0.99 -2.77
CA ALA A 91 -15.34 0.00 -3.74
C ALA A 91 -13.82 0.17 -3.71
N TRP A 92 -13.09 -0.67 -2.98
CA TRP A 92 -11.62 -0.63 -2.91
C TRP A 92 -10.95 -1.44 -4.02
#